data_AF-A0A819ZAM9-F1
#
_entry.id   AF-A0A819ZAM9-F1
#
_cell.length_a   1.000
_cell.length_b   1.000
_cell.length_c   1.000
_cell.angle_alpha   90.00
_cell.angle_beta   90.00
_cell.angle_gamma   90.00
#
_symmetry.space_group_name_H-M   'P 1'
#
loop_
_entity.id
_entity.type
_entity.pdbx_description
1 polymer ?
#
loop_
_entity_poly.entity_id
_entity_poly.type
_entity_poly.pdbx_seq_one_letter_code
_entity_poly.pdbx_strand_id
1 'polypeptide(L)'
;MVKKLHKAGIDVSLDVTYNYTGEGNQFGPTLLLKGIDNGSYYRLIEHDKRYYFDYTGCDNTLNYMHVDGFRFDLAVTFARKLHAVDRLKTFFDIIHQDSVIGRVKLFVEP
;
A
#
# COMPACT_ATOMS: atom_id res chain seq x y z
N MET A 1 23.41 -9.53 5.24
CA MET A 1 23.31 -8.61 4.09
C MET A 1 23.25 -7.15 4.54
N VAL A 2 22.15 -6.67 5.14
CA VAL A 2 21.94 -5.26 5.58
C VAL A 2 23.10 -4.68 6.40
N LYS A 3 23.59 -5.39 7.44
CA LYS A 3 24.75 -4.95 8.24
C LYS A 3 26.03 -4.69 7.42
N LYS A 4 26.23 -5.39 6.29
CA LYS A 4 27.37 -5.15 5.39
C LYS A 4 27.14 -3.92 4.51
N LEU A 5 25.91 -3.69 4.05
CA LEU A 5 25.53 -2.50 3.27
C LEU A 5 25.66 -1.23 4.12
N HIS A 6 25.18 -1.24 5.37
CA HIS A 6 25.32 -0.09 6.26
C HIS A 6 26.78 0.21 6.61
N LYS A 7 27.62 -0.82 6.80
CA LYS A 7 29.07 -0.62 6.99
C LYS A 7 29.77 -0.01 5.77
N ALA A 8 29.17 -0.13 4.59
CA ALA A 8 29.63 0.50 3.36
C ALA A 8 28.97 1.86 3.09
N GLY A 9 28.16 2.39 4.03
CA GLY A 9 27.46 3.67 3.87
C GLY A 9 26.28 3.62 2.89
N ILE A 10 25.72 2.43 2.64
CA ILE A 10 24.56 2.24 1.75
C ILE A 10 23.31 2.00 2.60
N ASP A 11 22.33 2.90 2.49
CA ASP A 11 21.04 2.78 3.15
C ASP A 11 20.17 1.70 2.50
N VAL A 12 19.34 1.05 3.31
CA VAL A 12 18.44 -0.02 2.87
C VAL A 12 17.01 0.38 3.19
N SER A 13 16.25 0.74 2.16
CA SER A 13 14.80 0.90 2.19
C SER A 13 14.11 -0.38 1.70
N LEU A 14 12.94 -0.70 2.28
CA LEU A 14 12.13 -1.85 1.87
C LEU A 14 10.86 -1.35 1.19
N ASP A 15 10.65 -1.83 -0.03
CA ASP A 15 9.39 -1.72 -0.75
C ASP A 15 8.41 -2.76 -0.19
N VAL A 16 7.20 -2.32 0.16
CA VAL A 16 6.20 -3.13 0.87
C VAL A 16 4.86 -3.02 0.16
N THR A 17 4.25 -4.17 -0.07
CA THR A 17 2.94 -4.31 -0.73
C THR A 17 1.91 -4.76 0.30
N TYR A 18 0.82 -4.00 0.46
CA TYR A 18 -0.28 -4.29 1.40
C TYR A 18 -1.66 -4.35 0.75
N ASN A 19 -1.72 -4.23 -0.58
CA ASN A 19 -2.97 -4.11 -1.33
C ASN A 19 -3.40 -5.43 -1.98
N TYR A 20 -2.49 -6.37 -2.23
CA TYR A 20 -2.79 -7.69 -2.79
C TYR A 20 -1.90 -8.78 -2.20
N THR A 21 -2.19 -10.03 -2.55
CA THR A 21 -1.39 -11.20 -2.18
C THR A 21 -1.08 -12.07 -3.40
N GLY A 22 -0.06 -12.94 -3.27
CA GLY A 22 0.23 -13.98 -4.25
C GLY A 22 -0.82 -15.10 -4.34
N GLU A 23 -1.92 -15.06 -3.58
CA GLU A 23 -2.99 -16.06 -3.65
C GLU A 23 -3.92 -15.86 -4.85
N GLY A 24 -3.83 -14.74 -5.58
CA GLY A 24 -4.61 -14.47 -6.81
C GLY A 24 -6.13 -14.49 -6.60
N ASN A 25 -6.86 -14.68 -7.70
CA ASN A 25 -8.33 -14.74 -7.75
C ASN A 25 -8.88 -16.13 -7.34
N GLN A 26 -10.12 -16.45 -7.71
CA GLN A 26 -10.77 -17.73 -7.42
C GLN A 26 -10.05 -18.96 -8.00
N PHE A 27 -9.23 -18.78 -9.03
CA PHE A 27 -8.40 -19.85 -9.61
C PHE A 27 -6.98 -19.90 -9.03
N GLY A 28 -6.61 -18.89 -8.24
CA GLY A 28 -5.32 -18.83 -7.56
C GLY A 28 -5.25 -19.80 -6.38
N PRO A 29 -4.04 -20.09 -5.88
CA PRO A 29 -3.84 -21.08 -4.82
C PRO A 29 -4.50 -20.67 -3.50
N THR A 30 -4.72 -21.64 -2.62
CA THR A 30 -5.11 -21.43 -1.23
C THR A 30 -3.92 -21.77 -0.35
N LEU A 31 -3.20 -20.75 0.11
CA LEU A 31 -1.96 -20.86 0.87
C LEU A 31 -2.10 -20.37 2.31
N LEU A 32 -2.83 -19.27 2.53
CA LEU A 32 -2.91 -18.61 3.85
C LEU A 32 -4.25 -17.91 4.07
N LEU A 33 -4.37 -16.63 3.71
CA LEU A 33 -5.50 -15.77 4.06
C LEU A 33 -6.79 -16.28 3.44
N LYS A 34 -6.71 -16.78 2.20
CA LYS A 34 -7.85 -17.38 1.50
C LYS A 34 -8.39 -18.61 2.24
N GLY A 35 -7.51 -19.40 2.86
CA GLY A 35 -7.87 -20.61 3.61
C GLY A 35 -8.31 -20.33 5.05
N ILE A 36 -7.80 -19.26 5.67
CA ILE A 36 -8.14 -18.88 7.05
C ILE A 36 -9.51 -18.20 7.09
N ASP A 37 -9.68 -17.11 6.33
CA ASP A 37 -10.93 -16.35 6.28
C ASP A 37 -10.99 -15.44 5.03
N ASN A 38 -11.35 -16.04 3.89
CA ASN A 38 -11.37 -15.34 2.62
C ASN A 38 -12.22 -14.05 2.61
N GLY A 39 -13.38 -14.09 3.26
CA GLY A 39 -14.35 -12.98 3.23
C GLY A 39 -13.90 -11.78 4.06
N SER A 40 -13.15 -12.02 5.13
CA SER A 40 -12.57 -10.94 5.95
C SER A 40 -11.37 -10.30 5.27
N TYR A 41 -10.48 -11.10 4.67
CA TYR A 41 -9.22 -10.59 4.10
C TYR A 41 -9.35 -9.99 2.70
N TYR A 42 -10.23 -10.52 1.85
CA TYR A 42 -10.32 -10.08 0.46
C TYR A 42 -11.61 -9.33 0.16
N ARG A 43 -11.48 -8.36 -0.73
CA ARG A 43 -12.63 -7.67 -1.31
C ARG A 43 -13.30 -8.58 -2.34
N LEU A 44 -14.47 -9.09 -1.98
CA LEU A 44 -15.28 -9.96 -2.82
C LEU A 44 -16.40 -9.15 -3.49
N ILE A 45 -16.88 -9.63 -4.65
CA ILE A 45 -18.02 -9.02 -5.33
C ILE A 45 -19.27 -9.23 -4.47
N GLU A 46 -19.97 -8.15 -4.15
CA GLU A 46 -21.05 -8.13 -3.14
C GLU A 46 -22.20 -9.09 -3.48
N HIS A 47 -22.53 -9.21 -4.77
CA HIS A 47 -23.58 -10.09 -5.27
C HIS A 47 -23.10 -11.47 -5.71
N ASP A 48 -21.78 -11.71 -5.77
CA ASP A 48 -21.21 -13.03 -6.05
C ASP A 48 -19.84 -13.19 -5.37
N LYS A 49 -19.88 -13.56 -4.09
CA LYS A 49 -18.70 -13.69 -3.22
C LYS A 49 -17.72 -14.80 -3.64
N ARG A 50 -18.00 -15.53 -4.72
CA ARG A 50 -17.03 -16.44 -5.33
C ARG A 50 -15.92 -15.69 -6.08
N TYR A 51 -16.18 -14.45 -6.48
CA TYR A 51 -15.26 -13.63 -7.28
C TYR A 51 -14.68 -12.48 -6.47
N TYR A 52 -13.47 -12.06 -6.86
CA TYR A 52 -12.68 -11.02 -6.22
C TYR A 52 -12.84 -9.71 -6.99
N PHE A 53 -12.91 -8.60 -6.25
CA PHE A 53 -12.77 -7.27 -6.83
C PHE A 53 -11.28 -6.91 -6.90
N ASP A 54 -10.79 -6.52 -8.08
CA ASP A 54 -9.38 -6.20 -8.28
C ASP A 54 -9.20 -4.72 -8.67
N TYR A 55 -8.69 -3.92 -7.73
CA TYR A 55 -8.22 -2.55 -7.95
C TYR A 55 -6.72 -2.46 -8.18
N THR A 56 -6.00 -3.57 -8.09
CA THR A 56 -4.53 -3.62 -8.10
C THR A 56 -3.96 -4.11 -9.44
N GLY A 57 -4.75 -4.82 -10.24
CA GLY A 57 -4.29 -5.54 -11.42
C GLY A 57 -3.54 -6.84 -11.09
N CYS A 58 -3.65 -7.32 -9.84
CA CYS A 58 -2.99 -8.52 -9.32
C CYS A 58 -4.00 -9.57 -8.85
N ASP A 59 -5.17 -9.60 -9.47
CA ASP A 59 -6.22 -10.62 -9.33
C ASP A 59 -6.91 -10.68 -7.95
N ASN A 60 -6.46 -9.93 -6.96
CA ASN A 60 -7.17 -9.72 -5.71
C ASN A 60 -6.90 -8.34 -5.13
N THR A 61 -7.77 -7.90 -4.24
CA THR A 61 -7.52 -6.71 -3.41
C THR A 61 -7.85 -7.06 -1.98
N LEU A 62 -6.96 -6.73 -1.06
CA LEU A 62 -7.20 -6.88 0.37
C LEU A 62 -8.28 -5.90 0.84
N ASN A 63 -9.16 -6.33 1.72
CA ASN A 63 -10.07 -5.42 2.42
C ASN A 63 -9.24 -4.42 3.23
N TYR A 64 -9.71 -3.16 3.34
CA TYR A 64 -8.99 -2.10 4.05
C TYR A 64 -8.60 -2.59 5.46
N MET A 65 -7.31 -2.84 5.66
CA MET A 65 -6.76 -3.59 6.79
C MET A 65 -6.73 -2.82 8.12
N HIS A 66 -7.59 -1.81 8.32
CA HIS A 66 -7.50 -0.91 9.48
C HIS A 66 -6.05 -0.40 9.68
N VAL A 67 -5.39 -0.03 8.59
CA VAL A 67 -3.96 0.33 8.64
C VAL A 67 -3.82 1.64 9.40
N ASP A 68 -3.05 1.62 10.49
CA ASP A 68 -2.78 2.80 11.32
C ASP A 68 -1.88 3.84 10.63
N GLY A 69 -1.37 3.55 9.43
CA GLY A 69 -0.45 4.43 8.72
C GLY A 69 0.07 3.89 7.40
N PHE A 70 0.63 4.78 6.58
CA PHE A 70 1.24 4.49 5.29
C PHE A 70 2.68 5.04 5.24
N ARG A 71 3.59 4.27 4.63
CA ARG A 71 4.94 4.74 4.27
C ARG A 71 4.97 4.97 2.77
N PHE A 72 5.21 6.22 2.34
CA PHE A 72 5.32 6.56 0.93
C PHE A 72 6.79 6.53 0.51
N ASP A 73 7.12 5.60 -0.38
CA ASP A 73 8.44 5.51 -1.01
C ASP A 73 8.59 6.62 -2.07
N LEU A 74 9.80 7.21 -2.15
CA LEU A 74 10.13 8.28 -3.10
C LEU A 74 9.12 9.45 -3.14
N ALA A 75 8.60 9.93 -2.00
CA ALA A 75 7.63 11.03 -2.03
C ALA A 75 8.19 12.32 -2.68
N VAL A 76 9.51 12.48 -2.70
CA VAL A 76 10.19 13.52 -3.50
C VAL A 76 9.98 13.42 -5.00
N THR A 77 9.56 12.28 -5.54
CA THR A 77 9.15 12.19 -6.95
C THR A 77 7.83 12.93 -7.21
N PHE A 78 6.94 13.05 -6.21
CA PHE A 78 5.80 13.98 -6.28
C PHE A 78 6.26 15.45 -6.36
N ALA A 79 7.43 15.76 -5.79
CA ALA A 79 8.06 17.08 -5.82
C ALA A 79 8.91 17.35 -7.07
N ARG A 80 9.44 16.30 -7.71
CA ARG A 80 10.40 16.43 -8.83
C ARG A 80 9.77 16.86 -10.15
N LYS A 81 8.46 16.78 -10.32
CA LYS A 81 7.86 17.06 -11.64
C LYS A 81 7.78 18.53 -12.03
N LEU A 82 8.03 19.52 -11.16
CA LEU A 82 8.12 20.93 -11.56
C LEU A 82 8.94 21.71 -10.54
N HIS A 83 9.68 22.72 -11.01
CA HIS A 83 10.54 23.66 -10.29
C HIS A 83 9.84 24.54 -9.21
N ALA A 84 8.93 24.00 -8.40
CA ALA A 84 8.24 24.73 -7.34
C ALA A 84 7.97 23.81 -6.15
N VAL A 85 8.71 24.05 -5.06
CA VAL A 85 8.60 23.38 -3.75
C VAL A 85 7.18 23.47 -3.16
N ASP A 86 6.34 24.40 -3.63
CA ASP A 86 4.98 24.67 -3.13
C ASP A 86 3.97 23.50 -3.29
N ARG A 87 4.14 22.59 -4.24
CA ARG A 87 3.12 21.54 -4.49
C ARG A 87 3.16 20.34 -3.55
N LEU A 88 4.29 20.09 -2.89
CA LEU A 88 4.35 19.17 -1.74
C LEU A 88 3.40 19.62 -0.64
N LYS A 89 3.34 20.95 -0.40
CA LYS A 89 2.43 21.53 0.57
C LYS A 89 0.97 21.28 0.18
N THR A 90 0.59 21.47 -1.08
CA THR A 90 -0.78 21.18 -1.55
C THR A 90 -1.16 19.71 -1.42
N PHE A 91 -0.26 18.78 -1.73
CA PHE A 91 -0.49 17.34 -1.58
C PHE A 91 -0.71 16.97 -0.10
N PHE A 92 0.16 17.45 0.80
CA PHE A 92 -0.02 17.23 2.23
C PHE A 92 -1.23 17.98 2.79
N ASP A 93 -1.56 19.19 2.32
CA ASP A 93 -2.74 19.93 2.74
C ASP A 93 -4.03 19.16 2.38
N ILE A 94 -4.09 18.56 1.18
CA ILE A 94 -5.21 17.72 0.74
C ILE A 94 -5.31 16.45 1.60
N ILE A 95 -4.19 15.78 1.85
CA ILE A 95 -4.17 14.58 2.71
C ILE A 95 -4.58 14.90 4.15
N HIS A 96 -4.14 16.03 4.70
CA HIS A 96 -4.53 16.47 6.05
C HIS A 96 -6.00 16.92 6.14
N GLN A 97 -6.59 17.38 5.03
CA GLN A 97 -8.02 17.72 4.96
C GLN A 97 -8.91 16.49 4.76
N ASP A 98 -8.36 15.36 4.34
CA ASP A 98 -9.12 14.12 4.15
C ASP A 98 -9.56 13.51 5.50
N SER A 99 -10.86 13.30 5.64
CA SER A 99 -11.48 12.84 6.90
C SER A 99 -11.09 11.43 7.34
N VAL A 100 -10.48 10.64 6.44
CA VAL A 100 -10.10 9.24 6.66
C VAL A 100 -8.58 9.10 6.70
N ILE A 101 -7.89 9.58 5.67
CA ILE A 101 -6.43 9.44 5.53
C ILE A 101 -5.68 10.44 6.43
N GLY A 102 -6.25 11.61 6.73
CA GLY A 102 -5.63 12.58 7.65
C GLY A 102 -5.49 12.09 9.10
N ARG A 103 -6.10 10.95 9.44
CA ARG A 103 -6.07 10.33 10.78
C ARG A 103 -5.05 9.21 10.93
N VAL A 104 -4.37 8.81 9.84
CA VAL A 104 -3.40 7.71 9.85
C VAL A 104 -1.97 8.25 9.87
N LYS A 105 -1.03 7.49 10.43
CA LYS A 105 0.38 7.87 10.55
C LYS A 105 1.06 7.85 9.19
N LEU A 106 1.62 8.97 8.75
CA LEU A 106 2.29 9.07 7.45
C LEU A 106 3.80 9.18 7.64
N PHE A 107 4.52 8.28 7.00
CA PHE A 107 5.98 8.32 6.94
C PHE A 107 6.42 8.57 5.49
N VAL A 108 7.34 9.51 5.32
CA VAL A 108 7.78 9.99 4.02
C VAL A 108 9.31 9.98 3.96
N GLU A 109 9.85 9.45 2.88
CA GLU A 109 11.28 9.56 2.57
C GLU A 109 11.55 10.90 1.85
N PRO A 110 12.51 11.73 2.34
CA PRO A 110 12.88 13.01 1.73
C PRO A 110 13.75 12.88 0.48
#